data_AF-A0A0E9X7X4-F1
#
_entry.id   AF-A0A0E9X7X4-F1
#
_cell.length_a   1.000
_cell.length_b   1.000
_cell.length_c   1.000
_cell.angle_alpha   90.00
_cell.angle_beta   90.00
_cell.angle_gamma   90.00
#
_symmetry.space_group_name_H-M   'P 1'
#
loop_
_entity.id
_entity.type
_entity.pdbx_description
1 polymer ?
#
loop_
_entity_poly.entity_id
_entity_poly.type
_entity_poly.pdbx_seq_one_letter_code
_entity_poly.pdbx_strand_id
1 'polypeptide(L)'
;MKTIIVAVFQAFFFVNVFIQQGNCDVFFKRHTPKNTKILGFSWENCGKPADPAVLKSLDLSPDPIGIPGDVTASAAGTTTVGLVAPLSLNVTLEKEVAGFWVKVPCVEELGSCHYPDGCQLLDMLIPPGQDCPEPLHTYGIPCHCPFKAGDYSLPKSDFYLPNVDLPYWLTNGNYKVEGVLGSNGQELGCLKVALSLHSN
;
A
#
# COMPACT_ATOMS: atom_id res chain seq x y z
N MET A 1 -3.87 5.10 54.44
CA MET A 1 -2.98 4.32 53.54
C MET A 1 -3.77 4.09 52.26
N LYS A 2 -3.76 4.93 51.23
CA LYS A 2 -2.72 5.73 50.59
C LYS A 2 -3.29 7.12 50.24
N THR A 3 -2.81 8.17 50.90
CA THR A 3 -3.08 9.57 50.52
C THR A 3 -1.84 10.40 50.82
N ILE A 4 -0.71 9.97 50.24
CA ILE A 4 0.58 10.65 50.30
C ILE A 4 1.18 10.46 48.92
N ILE A 5 1.07 11.49 48.08
CA ILE A 5 1.95 12.00 47.01
C ILE A 5 1.11 13.09 46.28
N VAL A 6 0.52 13.97 47.10
CA VAL A 6 0.03 15.30 46.70
C VAL A 6 1.08 16.25 47.26
N ALA A 7 2.27 16.14 46.70
CA ALA A 7 3.45 16.96 46.90
C ALA A 7 4.28 16.58 45.68
N VAL A 8 4.20 17.32 44.59
CA VAL A 8 5.28 18.25 44.18
C VAL A 8 4.73 19.35 43.24
N PHE A 9 3.41 19.42 43.03
CA PHE A 9 2.84 20.19 41.90
C PHE A 9 2.67 21.70 42.08
N GLN A 10 2.97 22.30 43.24
CA GLN A 10 2.95 23.76 43.39
C GLN A 10 3.97 24.23 44.42
N ALA A 11 5.18 24.61 43.98
CA ALA A 11 6.02 25.63 44.63
C ALA A 11 7.37 25.76 43.91
N PHE A 12 7.41 26.34 42.71
CA PHE A 12 8.57 27.12 42.26
C PHE A 12 8.09 28.24 41.34
N PHE A 13 7.31 29.13 41.94
CA PHE A 13 7.04 30.45 41.41
C PHE A 13 8.13 31.39 41.95
N PHE A 14 8.63 32.25 41.07
CA PHE A 14 9.51 33.40 41.29
C PHE A 14 10.98 33.10 41.63
N VAL A 15 11.86 33.30 40.64
CA VAL A 15 12.68 34.52 40.46
C VAL A 15 13.74 34.20 39.40
N ASN A 16 13.65 34.87 38.25
CA ASN A 16 14.76 35.46 37.47
C ASN A 16 14.24 35.76 36.06
N VAL A 17 13.49 36.84 35.95
CA VAL A 17 13.44 37.66 34.73
C VAL A 17 14.78 38.36 34.66
N PHE A 18 15.63 38.07 33.68
CA PHE A 18 16.53 39.05 33.06
C PHE A 18 17.30 38.45 31.86
N ILE A 19 17.12 39.12 30.71
CA ILE A 19 18.02 39.26 29.54
C ILE A 19 18.22 38.02 28.63
N GLN A 20 17.61 38.05 27.45
CA GLN A 20 18.31 38.37 26.19
C GLN A 20 17.29 38.46 25.04
N GLN A 21 17.20 39.63 24.42
CA GLN A 21 16.60 39.81 23.10
C GLN A 21 17.50 39.10 22.08
N GLY A 22 17.03 37.96 21.57
CA GLY A 22 17.53 37.38 20.33
C GLY A 22 16.39 37.43 19.31
N ASN A 23 16.54 38.24 18.27
CA ASN A 23 15.71 38.10 17.08
C ASN A 23 15.98 36.72 16.47
N CYS A 24 15.00 35.85 16.54
CA CYS A 24 14.94 34.64 15.74
C CYS A 24 13.69 34.76 14.87
N ASP A 25 13.87 35.34 13.68
CA ASP A 25 12.94 35.15 12.56
C ASP A 25 13.01 33.68 12.13
N VAL A 26 12.41 32.80 12.92
CA VAL A 26 12.12 31.43 12.49
C VAL A 26 10.87 31.53 11.64
N PHE A 27 11.10 31.65 10.34
CA PHE A 27 10.06 31.51 9.32
C PHE A 27 9.56 30.06 9.35
N PHE A 28 8.65 29.76 10.28
CA PHE A 28 7.84 28.54 10.23
C PHE A 28 6.98 28.62 8.96
N LYS A 29 7.49 28.06 7.86
CA LYS A 29 6.64 27.59 6.78
C LYS A 29 5.70 26.57 7.40
N ARG A 30 4.47 27.00 7.72
CA ARG A 30 3.36 26.08 7.96
C ARG A 30 3.24 25.24 6.69
N HIS A 31 3.78 24.03 6.71
CA HIS A 31 3.32 22.98 5.82
C HIS A 31 1.88 22.71 6.22
N THR A 32 0.94 23.36 5.55
CA THR A 32 -0.46 22.96 5.57
C THR A 32 -0.49 21.54 5.02
N PRO A 33 -0.86 20.52 5.82
CA PRO A 33 -1.08 19.20 5.26
C PRO A 33 -2.18 19.34 4.21
N LYS A 34 -1.85 19.08 2.94
CA LYS A 34 -2.87 18.97 1.91
C LYS A 34 -3.72 17.76 2.29
N ASN A 35 -4.91 18.03 2.83
CA ASN A 35 -6.00 17.05 2.96
C ASN A 35 -6.37 16.58 1.55
N THR A 36 -5.59 15.64 1.03
CA THR A 36 -5.91 14.91 -0.18
C THR A 36 -6.89 13.84 0.24
N LYS A 37 -8.17 14.24 0.37
CA LYS A 37 -9.26 13.27 0.33
C LYS A 37 -9.07 12.46 -0.95
N ILE A 38 -9.07 11.14 -0.83
CA ILE A 38 -9.19 10.28 -2.01
C ILE A 38 -10.53 10.65 -2.65
N LEU A 39 -10.48 11.31 -3.81
CA LEU A 39 -11.68 11.65 -4.60
C LEU A 39 -12.16 10.44 -5.41
N GLY A 40 -11.27 9.45 -5.58
CA GLY A 40 -11.58 8.12 -6.04
C GLY A 40 -10.30 7.31 -6.29
N PHE A 41 -10.46 6.11 -6.84
CA PHE A 41 -9.37 5.24 -7.26
C PHE A 41 -8.31 6.00 -8.06
N SER A 42 -7.04 5.86 -7.68
CA SER A 42 -5.91 6.42 -8.41
C SER A 42 -4.67 5.55 -8.26
N TRP A 43 -3.73 5.68 -9.19
CA TRP A 43 -2.49 4.93 -9.16
C TRP A 43 -1.39 5.70 -9.90
N GLU A 44 -0.12 5.38 -9.59
CA GLU A 44 1.04 5.90 -10.30
C GLU A 44 2.23 4.93 -10.18
N ASN A 45 3.11 4.90 -11.20
CA ASN A 45 4.42 4.26 -11.03
C ASN A 45 5.29 5.18 -10.17
N CYS A 46 5.89 4.63 -9.11
CA CYS A 46 6.79 5.33 -8.19
C CYS A 46 8.26 4.96 -8.39
N GLY A 47 8.54 4.06 -9.34
CA GLY A 47 9.87 3.53 -9.61
C GLY A 47 10.78 4.54 -10.30
N LYS A 48 12.05 4.18 -10.44
CA LYS A 48 13.01 4.98 -11.19
C LYS A 48 12.69 4.89 -12.68
N PRO A 49 13.06 5.91 -13.49
CA PRO A 49 12.85 5.86 -14.94
C PRO A 49 13.50 4.67 -15.66
N ALA A 50 14.51 4.05 -15.04
CA ALA A 50 15.23 2.91 -15.57
C ALA A 50 14.68 1.55 -15.10
N ASP A 51 13.66 1.55 -14.23
CA ASP A 51 13.10 0.31 -13.71
C ASP A 51 12.44 -0.48 -14.85
N PRO A 52 12.74 -1.78 -14.98
CA PRO A 52 12.32 -2.56 -16.13
C PRO A 52 10.83 -2.89 -16.15
N ALA A 53 10.16 -2.99 -14.99
CA ALA A 53 8.76 -3.33 -14.85
C ALA A 53 7.91 -2.08 -14.60
N VAL A 54 7.01 -1.77 -15.52
CA VAL A 54 6.22 -0.52 -15.52
C VAL A 54 4.78 -0.80 -15.89
N LEU A 55 3.84 -0.27 -15.09
CA LEU A 55 2.41 -0.32 -15.39
C LEU A 55 2.03 0.79 -16.37
N LYS A 56 1.23 0.46 -17.39
CA LYS A 56 0.80 1.37 -18.45
C LYS A 56 -0.63 1.84 -18.27
N SER A 57 -1.51 0.94 -17.84
CA SER A 57 -2.88 1.27 -17.47
C SER A 57 -3.33 0.42 -16.28
N LEU A 58 -4.23 0.98 -15.48
CA LEU A 58 -4.93 0.27 -14.43
C LEU A 58 -6.26 0.99 -14.20
N ASP A 59 -7.34 0.23 -14.25
CA ASP A 59 -8.69 0.69 -13.95
C ASP A 59 -9.33 -0.30 -13.00
N LEU A 60 -10.14 0.23 -12.07
CA LEU A 60 -10.79 -0.54 -11.03
C LEU A 60 -12.14 0.09 -10.72
N SER A 61 -13.18 -0.74 -10.61
CA SER A 61 -14.54 -0.31 -10.30
C SER A 61 -15.34 -1.43 -9.63
N PRO A 62 -16.35 -1.12 -8.82
CA PRO A 62 -16.80 0.22 -8.41
C PRO A 62 -15.85 0.89 -7.41
N ASP A 63 -16.08 2.17 -7.13
CA ASP A 63 -15.41 2.92 -6.07
C ASP A 63 -16.47 3.57 -5.17
N PRO A 64 -16.56 3.20 -3.88
CA PRO A 64 -15.70 2.25 -3.17
C PRO A 64 -15.89 0.80 -3.64
N ILE A 65 -14.84 0.01 -3.48
CA ILE A 65 -14.86 -1.44 -3.76
C ILE A 65 -15.61 -2.16 -2.63
N GLY A 66 -16.59 -2.97 -3.01
CA GLY A 66 -17.38 -3.79 -2.10
C GLY A 66 -16.69 -5.11 -1.73
N ILE A 67 -16.69 -5.48 -0.45
CA ILE A 67 -16.27 -6.81 0.03
C ILE A 67 -17.37 -7.39 0.93
N PRO A 68 -17.94 -8.57 0.61
CA PRO A 68 -17.83 -9.27 -0.67
C PRO A 68 -18.52 -8.47 -1.80
N GLY A 69 -18.13 -8.73 -3.05
CA GLY A 69 -18.74 -8.06 -4.21
C GLY A 69 -18.00 -8.27 -5.53
N ASP A 70 -18.66 -7.92 -6.63
CA ASP A 70 -18.06 -7.93 -7.95
C ASP A 70 -17.19 -6.68 -8.16
N VAL A 71 -16.03 -6.91 -8.76
CA VAL A 71 -15.04 -5.89 -9.13
C VAL A 71 -14.70 -6.06 -10.58
N THR A 72 -14.85 -4.98 -11.34
CA THR A 72 -14.37 -4.93 -12.72
C THR A 72 -12.99 -4.25 -12.73
N ALA A 73 -12.00 -4.94 -13.29
CA ALA A 73 -10.63 -4.44 -13.40
C ALA A 73 -10.08 -4.60 -14.82
N SER A 74 -9.16 -3.71 -15.20
CA SER A 74 -8.28 -3.89 -16.36
C SER A 74 -6.89 -3.38 -16.03
N ALA A 75 -5.87 -4.01 -16.58
CA ALA A 75 -4.49 -3.61 -16.36
C ALA A 75 -3.65 -3.90 -17.60
N ALA A 76 -2.70 -3.03 -17.92
CA ALA A 76 -1.66 -3.32 -18.89
C ALA A 76 -0.31 -2.90 -18.31
N GLY A 77 0.71 -3.70 -18.53
CA GLY A 77 2.05 -3.47 -18.04
C GLY A 77 3.10 -4.08 -18.96
N THR A 78 4.35 -3.68 -18.76
CA THR A 78 5.48 -4.20 -19.51
C THR A 78 6.62 -4.51 -18.56
N THR A 79 7.41 -5.51 -18.89
CA THR A 79 8.71 -5.74 -18.27
C THR A 79 9.76 -6.04 -19.32
N THR A 80 10.88 -5.33 -19.29
CA THR A 80 12.00 -5.55 -20.23
C THR A 80 12.92 -6.70 -19.83
N VAL A 81 12.74 -7.24 -18.62
CA VAL A 81 13.49 -8.38 -18.08
C VAL A 81 12.53 -9.48 -17.60
N GLY A 82 13.03 -10.71 -17.48
CA GLY A 82 12.27 -11.77 -16.83
C GLY A 82 12.19 -11.54 -15.32
N LEU A 83 10.99 -11.64 -14.76
CA LEU A 83 10.76 -11.61 -13.31
C LEU A 83 10.85 -13.04 -12.79
N VAL A 84 12.00 -13.37 -12.20
CA VAL A 84 12.38 -14.71 -11.77
C VAL A 84 12.50 -14.75 -10.24
N ALA A 85 12.24 -15.92 -9.64
CA ALA A 85 12.44 -16.13 -8.22
C ALA A 85 13.95 -16.05 -7.83
N PRO A 86 14.29 -15.58 -6.62
CA PRO A 86 13.40 -14.97 -5.65
C PRO A 86 13.01 -13.54 -6.07
N LEU A 87 11.72 -13.24 -5.99
CA LEU A 87 11.16 -11.95 -6.38
C LEU A 87 10.64 -11.21 -5.15
N SER A 88 11.48 -10.36 -4.57
CA SER A 88 11.17 -9.60 -3.36
C SER A 88 10.04 -8.59 -3.59
N LEU A 89 9.09 -8.52 -2.68
CA LEU A 89 7.99 -7.56 -2.69
C LEU A 89 7.89 -6.85 -1.33
N ASN A 90 8.17 -5.54 -1.32
CA ASN A 90 7.94 -4.69 -0.15
C ASN A 90 6.60 -3.98 -0.30
N VAL A 91 5.68 -4.22 0.62
CA VAL A 91 4.38 -3.56 0.66
C VAL A 91 4.36 -2.56 1.82
N THR A 92 3.94 -1.33 1.54
CA THR A 92 3.54 -0.36 2.56
C THR A 92 2.06 -0.07 2.40
N LEU A 93 1.30 -0.36 3.44
CA LEU A 93 -0.14 -0.11 3.51
C LEU A 93 -0.40 1.01 4.51
N GLU A 94 -1.13 2.04 4.09
CA GLU A 94 -1.61 3.12 4.94
C GLU A 94 -3.13 3.20 4.88
N LYS A 95 -3.76 3.44 6.03
CA LYS A 95 -5.20 3.69 6.17
C LYS A 95 -5.45 5.11 6.61
N GLU A 96 -6.45 5.77 6.04
CA GLU A 96 -6.90 7.07 6.52
C GLU A 96 -7.73 6.91 7.81
N VAL A 97 -7.29 7.55 8.89
CA VAL A 97 -7.98 7.57 10.19
C VAL A 97 -8.07 9.02 10.66
N ALA A 98 -9.30 9.53 10.80
CA ALA A 98 -9.58 10.90 11.23
C ALA A 98 -8.80 11.98 10.43
N GLY A 99 -8.62 11.76 9.11
CA GLY A 99 -7.90 12.67 8.21
C GLY A 99 -6.38 12.52 8.20
N PHE A 100 -5.81 11.57 8.94
CA PHE A 100 -4.39 11.24 8.94
C PHE A 100 -4.13 9.89 8.29
N TRP A 101 -3.03 9.76 7.56
CA TRP A 101 -2.57 8.48 7.00
C TRP A 101 -1.76 7.74 8.07
N VAL A 102 -2.23 6.56 8.45
CA VAL A 102 -1.61 5.73 9.47
C VAL A 102 -1.07 4.47 8.80
N LYS A 103 0.24 4.24 8.91
CA LYS A 103 0.88 3.02 8.43
C LYS A 103 0.34 1.81 9.21
N VAL A 104 -0.15 0.84 8.47
CA VAL A 104 -0.64 -0.43 8.99
C VAL A 104 0.56 -1.36 9.21
N PRO A 105 0.82 -1.87 10.43
CA PRO A 105 1.91 -2.81 10.68
C PRO A 105 1.66 -4.15 9.98
N CYS A 106 2.73 -4.91 9.71
CA CYS A 106 2.59 -6.28 9.23
C CYS A 106 2.14 -7.19 10.39
N VAL A 107 0.98 -7.83 10.25
CA VAL A 107 0.44 -8.81 11.19
C VAL A 107 -0.14 -9.95 10.37
N GLU A 108 0.31 -11.18 10.61
CA GLU A 108 -0.19 -12.38 9.90
C GLU A 108 -0.15 -12.22 8.36
N GLU A 109 0.95 -11.69 7.82
CA GLU A 109 1.12 -11.42 6.38
C GLU A 109 0.10 -10.41 5.80
N LEU A 110 -0.47 -9.54 6.66
CA LEU A 110 -1.35 -8.44 6.25
C LEU A 110 -0.82 -7.09 6.75
N GLY A 111 -0.86 -6.09 5.88
CA GLY A 111 -0.40 -4.73 6.18
C GLY A 111 0.91 -4.38 5.46
N SER A 112 1.78 -3.63 6.14
CA SER A 112 3.08 -3.22 5.57
C SER A 112 4.13 -4.32 5.73
N CYS A 113 4.03 -5.37 4.91
CA CYS A 113 4.87 -6.57 4.98
C CYS A 113 6.00 -6.56 3.95
N HIS A 114 7.06 -7.30 4.25
CA HIS A 114 8.12 -7.63 3.30
C HIS A 114 8.02 -9.12 2.98
N TYR A 115 7.75 -9.44 1.72
CA TYR A 115 7.74 -10.79 1.19
C TYR A 115 9.07 -11.05 0.49
N PRO A 116 9.95 -11.93 1.03
CA PRO A 116 11.25 -12.19 0.43
C PRO A 116 11.15 -12.82 -0.96
N ASP A 117 10.08 -13.57 -1.21
CA ASP A 117 9.79 -14.19 -2.50
C ASP A 117 8.28 -14.22 -2.81
N GLY A 118 7.84 -13.26 -3.61
CA GLY A 118 6.48 -13.19 -4.14
C GLY A 118 6.14 -14.36 -5.06
N CYS A 119 7.12 -15.05 -5.65
CA CYS A 119 6.86 -16.27 -6.41
C CYS A 119 6.35 -17.40 -5.50
N GLN A 120 6.93 -17.53 -4.30
CA GLN A 120 6.46 -18.47 -3.30
C GLN A 120 5.06 -18.11 -2.80
N LEU A 121 4.76 -16.81 -2.63
CA LEU A 121 3.41 -16.35 -2.28
C LEU A 121 2.39 -16.72 -3.35
N LEU A 122 2.72 -16.54 -4.64
CA LEU A 122 1.86 -16.97 -5.75
C LEU A 122 1.62 -18.48 -5.72
N ASP A 123 2.65 -19.29 -5.53
CA ASP A 123 2.51 -20.76 -5.48
C ASP A 123 1.67 -21.26 -4.27
N MET A 124 1.62 -20.49 -3.18
CA MET A 124 0.74 -20.78 -2.04
C MET A 124 -0.72 -20.43 -2.32
N LEU A 125 -0.97 -19.35 -3.05
CA LEU A 125 -2.33 -18.88 -3.40
C LEU A 125 -2.91 -19.66 -4.58
N ILE A 126 -2.07 -20.03 -5.54
CA ILE A 126 -2.40 -20.75 -6.76
C ILE A 126 -1.42 -21.94 -6.80
N PRO A 127 -1.83 -23.15 -6.41
CA PRO A 127 -0.92 -24.29 -6.40
C PRO A 127 -0.43 -24.66 -7.82
N PRO A 128 0.86 -24.95 -8.01
CA PRO A 128 1.41 -25.29 -9.32
C PRO A 128 0.81 -26.59 -9.87
N GLY A 129 0.72 -26.67 -11.21
CA GLY A 129 0.16 -27.81 -11.92
C GLY A 129 -1.34 -27.69 -12.22
N GLN A 130 -1.96 -26.57 -11.84
CA GLN A 130 -3.30 -26.18 -12.26
C GLN A 130 -3.24 -25.05 -13.28
N ASP A 131 -4.28 -24.90 -14.08
CA ASP A 131 -4.43 -23.72 -14.95
C ASP A 131 -4.60 -22.46 -14.09
N CYS A 132 -4.13 -21.33 -14.61
CA CYS A 132 -4.34 -20.06 -13.93
C CYS A 132 -5.83 -19.77 -13.75
N PRO A 133 -6.23 -19.09 -12.65
CA PRO A 133 -7.63 -18.74 -12.46
C PRO A 133 -8.09 -17.81 -13.58
N GLU A 134 -9.36 -17.95 -13.98
CA GLU A 134 -9.99 -16.96 -14.84
C GLU A 134 -10.03 -15.59 -14.15
N PRO A 135 -9.86 -14.48 -14.88
CA PRO A 135 -9.73 -14.34 -16.33
C PRO A 135 -8.30 -14.47 -16.87
N LEU A 136 -7.30 -14.77 -16.02
CA LEU A 136 -5.89 -14.79 -16.44
C LEU A 136 -5.62 -15.86 -17.49
N HIS A 137 -6.21 -17.04 -17.31
CA HIS A 137 -6.08 -18.15 -18.24
C HIS A 137 -6.62 -17.81 -19.64
N THR A 138 -7.83 -17.25 -19.74
CA THR A 138 -8.41 -16.80 -21.03
C THR A 138 -7.49 -15.85 -21.80
N TYR A 139 -6.80 -14.94 -21.09
CA TYR A 139 -5.92 -13.96 -21.71
C TYR A 139 -4.45 -14.40 -21.81
N GLY A 140 -4.13 -15.64 -21.46
CA GLY A 140 -2.77 -16.17 -21.52
C GLY A 140 -1.79 -15.47 -20.58
N ILE A 141 -2.30 -14.88 -19.50
CA ILE A 141 -1.49 -14.18 -18.50
C ILE A 141 -0.99 -15.23 -17.49
N PRO A 142 0.34 -15.39 -17.34
CA PRO A 142 0.89 -16.34 -16.37
C PRO A 142 0.56 -15.91 -14.95
N CYS A 143 0.34 -16.88 -14.06
CA CYS A 143 0.09 -16.70 -12.63
C CYS A 143 1.20 -17.28 -11.75
N HIS A 144 2.26 -17.80 -12.38
CA HIS A 144 3.43 -18.35 -11.72
C HIS A 144 4.70 -17.72 -12.29
N CYS A 145 5.74 -17.66 -11.46
CA CYS A 145 7.06 -17.34 -11.93
C CYS A 145 7.64 -18.49 -12.78
N PRO A 146 8.52 -18.19 -13.76
CA PRO A 146 8.98 -16.86 -14.13
C PRO A 146 8.03 -16.13 -15.10
N PHE A 147 7.84 -14.84 -14.88
CA PHE A 147 7.20 -13.96 -15.87
C PHE A 147 8.27 -13.55 -16.89
N LYS A 148 8.03 -13.81 -18.17
CA LYS A 148 8.98 -13.49 -19.24
C LYS A 148 9.00 -11.98 -19.50
N ALA A 149 10.09 -11.51 -20.12
CA ALA A 149 10.09 -10.16 -20.67
C ALA A 149 9.00 -10.03 -21.74
N GLY A 150 8.26 -8.93 -21.71
CA GLY A 150 7.18 -8.68 -22.66
C GLY A 150 6.09 -7.75 -22.12
N ASP A 151 5.05 -7.62 -22.93
CA ASP A 151 3.86 -6.85 -22.60
C ASP A 151 2.75 -7.79 -22.13
N TYR A 152 2.07 -7.38 -21.06
CA TYR A 152 0.96 -8.09 -20.45
C TYR A 152 -0.25 -7.18 -20.45
N SER A 153 -1.39 -7.70 -20.88
CA SER A 153 -2.63 -6.92 -20.95
C SER A 153 -3.80 -7.79 -20.50
N LEU A 154 -4.48 -7.32 -19.46
CA LEU A 154 -5.75 -7.80 -18.98
C LEU A 154 -6.83 -6.80 -19.43
N PRO A 155 -7.66 -7.15 -20.42
CA PRO A 155 -8.83 -6.38 -20.77
C PRO A 155 -9.81 -6.28 -19.60
N LYS A 156 -10.78 -5.37 -19.72
CA LYS A 156 -11.83 -5.19 -18.72
C LYS A 156 -12.53 -6.51 -18.42
N SER A 157 -12.36 -7.00 -17.20
CA SER A 157 -12.83 -8.32 -16.75
C SER A 157 -13.42 -8.21 -15.35
N ASP A 158 -14.38 -9.07 -15.06
CA ASP A 158 -15.05 -9.13 -13.76
C ASP A 158 -14.42 -10.17 -12.85
N PHE A 159 -14.30 -9.82 -11.57
CA PHE A 159 -13.73 -10.62 -10.50
C PHE A 159 -14.69 -10.60 -9.32
N TYR A 160 -14.92 -11.76 -8.70
CA TYR A 160 -15.67 -11.82 -7.45
C TYR A 160 -14.71 -11.76 -6.26
N LEU A 161 -14.85 -10.75 -5.41
CA LEU A 161 -14.17 -10.68 -4.12
C LEU A 161 -14.99 -11.44 -3.07
N PRO A 162 -14.49 -12.59 -2.56
CA PRO A 162 -15.18 -13.34 -1.54
C PRO A 162 -15.13 -12.62 -0.19
N ASN A 163 -15.93 -13.11 0.76
CA ASN A 163 -15.79 -12.67 2.14
C ASN A 163 -14.41 -13.08 2.65
N VAL A 164 -13.68 -12.11 3.20
CA VAL A 164 -12.36 -12.30 3.78
C VAL A 164 -12.43 -11.98 5.26
N ASP A 165 -11.86 -12.85 6.09
CA ASP A 165 -11.75 -12.63 7.55
C ASP A 165 -10.71 -11.54 7.82
N LEU A 166 -11.08 -10.30 7.53
CA LEU A 166 -10.21 -9.15 7.74
C LEU A 166 -10.28 -8.73 9.21
N PRO A 167 -9.14 -8.39 9.82
CA PRO A 167 -9.15 -7.75 11.11
C PRO A 167 -10.03 -6.48 11.08
N TYR A 168 -10.74 -6.18 12.17
CA TYR A 168 -11.68 -5.05 12.25
C TYR A 168 -11.05 -3.70 11.85
N TRP A 169 -9.73 -3.57 11.99
CA TRP A 169 -8.97 -2.38 11.63
C TRP A 169 -8.77 -2.20 10.12
N LEU A 170 -8.88 -3.26 9.29
CA LEU A 170 -8.73 -3.25 7.82
C LEU A 170 -10.08 -3.18 7.06
N THR A 171 -11.14 -2.75 7.74
CA THR A 171 -12.49 -2.66 7.18
C THR A 171 -12.70 -1.36 6.36
N ASN A 172 -13.85 -0.71 6.47
CA ASN A 172 -14.23 0.46 5.67
C ASN A 172 -13.22 1.60 5.78
N GLY A 173 -12.94 2.25 4.65
CA GLY A 173 -12.11 3.44 4.62
C GLY A 173 -11.29 3.61 3.36
N ASN A 174 -10.43 4.62 3.40
CA ASN A 174 -9.53 4.99 2.32
C ASN A 174 -8.14 4.42 2.60
N TYR A 175 -7.50 3.88 1.56
CA TYR A 175 -6.24 3.18 1.64
C TYR A 175 -5.24 3.72 0.61
N LYS A 176 -3.97 3.72 0.98
CA LYS A 176 -2.83 3.87 0.08
C LYS A 176 -1.95 2.64 0.20
N VAL A 177 -1.57 2.09 -0.94
CA VAL A 177 -0.68 0.93 -1.06
C VAL A 177 0.51 1.36 -1.91
N GLU A 178 1.71 1.11 -1.42
CA GLU A 178 2.94 1.19 -2.20
C GLU A 178 3.57 -0.20 -2.25
N GLY A 179 3.79 -0.73 -3.46
CA GLY A 179 4.46 -2.00 -3.69
C GLY A 179 5.76 -1.78 -4.45
N VAL A 180 6.89 -2.19 -3.87
CA VAL A 180 8.21 -2.17 -4.50
C VAL A 180 8.63 -3.59 -4.82
N LEU A 181 8.72 -3.90 -6.11
CA LEU A 181 9.20 -5.17 -6.63
C LEU A 181 10.72 -5.13 -6.79
N GLY A 182 11.41 -6.19 -6.40
CA GLY A 182 12.85 -6.27 -6.54
C GLY A 182 13.39 -7.69 -6.71
N SER A 183 14.63 -7.78 -7.17
CA SER A 183 15.38 -9.03 -7.24
C SER A 183 16.86 -8.75 -7.00
N ASN A 184 17.53 -9.62 -6.24
CA ASN A 184 18.96 -9.48 -5.91
C ASN A 184 19.36 -8.10 -5.35
N GLY A 185 18.47 -7.49 -4.55
CA GLY A 185 18.68 -6.16 -3.96
C GLY A 185 18.51 -4.99 -4.92
N GLN A 186 18.11 -5.24 -6.16
CA GLN A 186 17.76 -4.21 -7.14
C GLN A 186 16.24 -4.07 -7.24
N GLU A 187 15.77 -2.82 -7.27
CA GLU A 187 14.39 -2.48 -7.59
C GLU A 187 14.13 -2.76 -9.08
N LEU A 188 13.04 -3.47 -9.35
CA LEU A 188 12.58 -3.80 -10.69
C LEU A 188 11.36 -2.97 -11.11
N GLY A 189 10.63 -2.41 -10.15
CA GLY A 189 9.50 -1.52 -10.38
C GLY A 189 8.81 -1.16 -9.06
N CYS A 190 8.03 -0.07 -9.10
CA CYS A 190 7.27 0.40 -7.94
C CYS A 190 5.92 0.94 -8.38
N LEU A 191 4.86 0.56 -7.67
CA LEU A 191 3.49 1.00 -7.90
C LEU A 191 2.86 1.58 -6.64
N LYS A 192 2.23 2.75 -6.76
CA LYS A 192 1.33 3.32 -5.75
C LYS A 192 -0.10 3.20 -6.22
N VAL A 193 -0.99 2.82 -5.31
CA VAL A 193 -2.43 2.74 -5.52
C VAL A 193 -3.14 3.41 -4.35
N ALA A 194 -4.17 4.19 -4.64
CA ALA A 194 -5.07 4.77 -3.65
C ALA A 194 -6.49 4.34 -3.98
N LEU A 195 -7.21 3.77 -3.02
CA LEU A 195 -8.54 3.19 -3.23
C LEU A 195 -9.40 3.26 -1.96
N SER A 196 -10.71 3.11 -2.13
CA SER A 196 -11.67 3.08 -1.03
C SER A 196 -12.28 1.69 -0.93
N LEU A 197 -12.35 1.14 0.29
CA LEU A 197 -13.01 -0.15 0.57
C LEU A 197 -14.29 0.06 1.37
N HIS A 198 -15.29 -0.76 1.06
CA HIS A 198 -16.55 -0.86 1.78
C HIS A 198 -16.92 -2.33 2.00
N SER A 199 -17.05 -2.70 3.26
CA SER A 199 -17.49 -3.98 3.78
C SER A 199 -18.89 -3.80 4.36
N ASN A 200 -19.80 -4.69 3.94
CA ASN A 200 -21.18 -4.77 4.43
C ASN A 200 -21.33 -5.76 5.58
#